data_AF-A0A533S010-F1
#
_entry.id   AF-A0A533S010-F1
#
_cell.length_a   1.000
_cell.length_b   1.000
_cell.length_c   1.000
_cell.angle_alpha   90.00
_cell.angle_beta   90.00
_cell.angle_gamma   90.00
#
_symmetry.space_group_name_H-M   'P 1'
#
loop_
_entity.id
_entity.type
_entity.pdbx_description
1 polymer ?
#
loop_
_entity_poly.entity_id
_entity_poly.type
_entity_poly.pdbx_seq_one_letter_code
_entity_poly.pdbx_strand_id
1 'polypeptide(L)'
;MNNDAVGFPLPTNFWKLMIVFIFCVGLVGCSTLKSITSNTDSKQLFKSRDQFVRIIKQDSVKGAKTPVNGHPVSLDEGQIRMAFNSLEFMSPGKEGSSPVFEEAELDVLARYLPTALSQAGPEEDVAFAVVGNFKAVYGLAKEQMYTSGRVFYREGKLNIIFGEIHGKYWPNADRRLYPLAPGSRSKPTVHTWALLIQPDQEFHSGPEGQRTDWVVLDLASMEARAAMGEKAATTQVPAAVPYYGAQKSVEERLQILNDLKNKKMITNEEYEQKRLDILKDL
;
A
#
# COMPACT_ATOMS: atom_id res chain seq x y z
N MET A 1 -23.70 27.67 88.34
CA MET A 1 -23.22 29.07 88.37
C MET A 1 -21.71 29.03 88.54
N ASN A 2 -21.00 29.89 87.80
CA ASN A 2 -19.71 30.54 88.08
C ASN A 2 -18.93 30.07 89.32
N ASN A 3 -17.60 30.00 89.38
CA ASN A 3 -16.43 30.14 88.49
C ASN A 3 -15.23 30.27 89.48
N ASP A 4 -14.00 30.39 88.98
CA ASP A 4 -12.79 30.89 89.68
C ASP A 4 -12.19 29.97 90.79
N ALA A 5 -10.99 29.36 90.73
CA ALA A 5 -9.70 29.52 90.04
C ALA A 5 -8.56 30.19 90.86
N VAL A 6 -7.65 29.37 91.42
CA VAL A 6 -6.22 29.61 91.81
C VAL A 6 -5.51 28.23 91.92
N GLY A 7 -4.21 27.99 91.65
CA GLY A 7 -3.21 28.76 90.92
C GLY A 7 -1.73 28.41 91.25
N PHE A 8 -1.01 27.76 90.30
CA PHE A 8 0.48 27.67 90.15
C PHE A 8 1.33 26.84 91.14
N PRO A 9 2.59 26.41 90.80
CA PRO A 9 3.38 26.67 89.57
C PRO A 9 3.92 25.44 88.78
N LEU A 10 4.65 25.75 87.70
CA LEU A 10 5.35 24.88 86.70
C LEU A 10 6.79 24.50 87.15
N PRO A 11 7.49 23.48 86.57
CA PRO A 11 8.15 23.62 85.25
C PRO A 11 8.36 22.36 84.35
N THR A 12 8.52 22.62 83.03
CA THR A 12 9.41 21.93 82.04
C THR A 12 9.35 20.38 81.93
N ASN A 13 8.96 19.76 80.80
CA ASN A 13 9.66 19.85 79.50
C ASN A 13 8.94 19.12 78.33
N PHE A 14 9.20 19.58 77.10
CA PHE A 14 9.14 18.83 75.81
C PHE A 14 7.85 18.07 75.40
N TRP A 15 6.82 18.85 75.13
CA TRP A 15 6.02 18.86 73.88
C TRP A 15 5.73 17.51 73.14
N LYS A 16 4.57 16.94 73.49
CA LYS A 16 3.52 16.28 72.65
C LYS A 16 3.87 15.09 71.73
N LEU A 17 3.26 13.96 72.11
CA LEU A 17 2.43 13.09 71.27
C LEU A 17 1.88 13.72 69.97
N MET A 18 1.84 12.93 68.89
CA MET A 18 0.56 12.55 68.25
C MET A 18 0.72 11.26 67.44
N ILE A 19 -0.18 10.30 67.70
CA ILE A 19 -0.32 9.06 66.94
C ILE A 19 -1.11 9.37 65.67
N VAL A 20 -0.59 8.98 64.50
CA VAL A 20 -1.36 8.88 63.26
C VAL A 20 -1.18 7.48 62.68
N PHE A 21 -2.30 6.76 62.56
CA PHE A 21 -2.37 5.47 61.89
C PHE A 21 -2.11 5.67 60.39
N ILE A 22 -0.93 5.26 59.89
CA ILE A 22 -0.68 5.14 58.45
C ILE A 22 -0.80 3.67 58.08
N PHE A 23 -1.94 3.33 57.49
CA PHE A 23 -2.25 2.00 57.00
C PHE A 23 -1.52 1.80 55.65
N CYS A 24 -0.30 1.25 55.68
CA CYS A 24 0.49 0.95 54.48
C CYS A 24 -0.12 -0.21 53.69
N VAL A 25 -1.22 0.04 52.98
CA VAL A 25 -1.64 -0.81 51.85
C VAL A 25 -0.65 -0.59 50.72
N GLY A 26 0.19 -1.59 50.47
CA GLY A 26 1.07 -1.61 49.31
C GLY A 26 0.23 -1.65 48.04
N LEU A 27 0.12 -0.51 47.36
CA LEU A 27 -0.31 -0.47 45.97
C LEU A 27 0.78 -1.15 45.14
N VAL A 28 0.56 -2.43 44.84
CA VAL A 28 1.33 -3.16 43.82
C VAL A 28 1.14 -2.43 42.50
N GLY A 29 2.17 -1.69 42.10
CA GLY A 29 2.19 -0.94 40.86
C GLY A 29 2.23 -1.89 39.66
N CYS A 30 1.08 -2.14 39.06
CA CYS A 30 0.98 -2.57 37.67
C CYS A 30 -0.09 -1.72 36.96
N SER A 31 0.17 -0.41 36.91
CA SER A 31 -0.60 0.53 36.11
C SER A 31 -0.34 0.30 34.62
N THR A 32 -1.01 -0.70 34.04
CA THR A 32 -1.17 -0.86 32.59
C THR A 32 -2.06 0.26 32.03
N LEU A 33 -1.54 1.50 32.10
CA LEU A 33 -1.97 2.61 31.28
C LEU A 33 -1.71 2.25 29.83
N LYS A 34 -2.71 1.63 29.17
CA LYS A 34 -2.75 1.56 27.71
C LYS A 34 -2.78 2.99 27.20
N SER A 35 -1.64 3.45 26.71
CA SER A 35 -1.52 4.73 25.99
C SER A 35 -2.52 4.73 24.84
N ILE A 36 -3.55 5.57 24.94
CA ILE A 36 -4.45 5.88 23.83
C ILE A 36 -3.69 6.85 22.92
N THR A 37 -2.76 6.28 22.16
CA THR A 37 -2.04 6.92 21.06
C THR A 37 -2.29 6.11 19.80
N SER A 38 -2.59 6.81 18.71
CA SER A 38 -3.17 6.23 17.50
C SER A 38 -2.24 5.26 16.75
N ASN A 39 -2.83 4.12 16.36
CA ASN A 39 -2.43 3.29 15.22
C ASN A 39 -1.09 2.50 15.37
N THR A 40 -1.07 1.50 16.25
CA THR A 40 0.13 0.68 16.55
C THR A 40 -0.13 -0.84 16.47
N ASP A 41 -0.61 -1.33 15.32
CA ASP A 41 -0.74 -2.78 15.02
C ASP A 41 0.05 -3.21 13.76
N SER A 42 0.96 -2.37 13.23
CA SER A 42 1.78 -2.72 12.06
C SER A 42 3.26 -2.87 12.41
N LYS A 43 3.82 -4.08 12.23
CA LYS A 43 5.25 -4.35 12.39
C LYS A 43 6.01 -3.94 11.12
N GLN A 44 6.96 -3.01 11.25
CA GLN A 44 7.71 -2.50 10.10
C GLN A 44 9.02 -3.27 9.88
N LEU A 45 9.25 -3.72 8.64
CA LEU A 45 10.46 -4.43 8.22
C LEU A 45 11.41 -3.52 7.41
N PHE A 46 10.86 -2.57 6.66
CA PHE A 46 11.62 -1.58 5.89
C PHE A 46 10.96 -0.20 5.94
N LYS A 47 11.79 0.86 5.97
CA LYS A 47 11.38 2.26 5.82
C LYS A 47 12.48 3.07 5.13
N SER A 48 12.16 3.79 4.07
CA SER A 48 13.05 4.80 3.47
C SER A 48 12.23 5.92 2.84
N ARG A 49 12.30 7.13 3.42
CA ARG A 49 11.35 8.23 3.15
C ARG A 49 9.90 7.72 3.23
N ASP A 50 9.15 7.75 2.14
CA ASP A 50 7.80 7.21 2.07
C ASP A 50 7.72 5.71 1.85
N GLN A 51 8.75 5.11 1.25
CA GLN A 51 8.78 3.67 0.94
C GLN A 51 8.75 2.82 2.21
N PHE A 52 8.06 1.68 2.17
CA PHE A 52 7.96 0.76 3.29
C PHE A 52 7.71 -0.69 2.85
N VAL A 53 8.07 -1.63 3.73
CA VAL A 53 7.48 -2.98 3.82
C VAL A 53 7.11 -3.19 5.28
N ARG A 54 5.85 -3.55 5.56
CA ARG A 54 5.33 -3.74 6.92
C ARG A 54 4.17 -4.73 6.95
N ILE A 55 4.09 -5.52 8.01
CA ILE A 55 2.93 -6.36 8.31
C ILE A 55 1.79 -5.44 8.78
N ILE A 56 0.57 -5.70 8.33
CA ILE A 56 -0.67 -5.00 8.72
C ILE A 56 -1.75 -6.02 9.07
N LYS A 57 -2.73 -5.62 9.88
CA LYS A 57 -3.96 -6.41 10.04
C LYS A 57 -4.69 -6.52 8.70
N GLN A 58 -5.21 -7.71 8.44
CA GLN A 58 -6.05 -7.99 7.29
C GLN A 58 -7.33 -7.12 7.33
N ASP A 59 -7.78 -6.64 6.18
CA ASP A 59 -9.06 -5.91 6.12
C ASP A 59 -10.21 -6.86 6.52
N SER A 60 -11.09 -6.40 7.40
CA SER A 60 -12.32 -7.11 7.76
C SER A 60 -13.55 -6.29 7.38
N VAL A 61 -14.53 -6.96 6.77
CA VAL A 61 -15.86 -6.39 6.55
C VAL A 61 -16.72 -6.74 7.75
N LYS A 62 -17.29 -5.72 8.42
CA LYS A 62 -18.10 -5.92 9.62
C LYS A 62 -19.27 -6.87 9.34
N GLY A 63 -19.27 -8.03 10.02
CA GLY A 63 -20.30 -9.07 9.87
C GLY A 63 -19.95 -10.18 8.88
N ALA A 64 -18.82 -10.11 8.17
CA ALA A 64 -18.30 -11.20 7.33
C ALA A 64 -17.04 -11.81 7.96
N LYS A 65 -16.88 -13.14 7.83
CA LYS A 65 -15.65 -13.83 8.21
C LYS A 65 -14.62 -13.67 7.10
N THR A 66 -13.53 -12.94 7.35
CA THR A 66 -12.43 -12.86 6.39
C THR A 66 -11.71 -14.22 6.29
N PRO A 67 -11.41 -14.75 5.09
CA PRO A 67 -10.61 -15.97 4.94
C PRO A 67 -9.20 -15.75 5.48
N VAL A 68 -8.73 -16.66 6.34
CA VAL A 68 -7.36 -16.61 6.85
C VAL A 68 -6.33 -16.82 5.73
N ASN A 69 -5.18 -16.17 5.88
CA ASN A 69 -4.02 -16.38 5.03
C ASN A 69 -3.29 -17.68 5.45
N GLY A 70 -2.61 -18.33 4.51
CA GLY A 70 -1.69 -19.44 4.75
C GLY A 70 -0.35 -18.95 5.32
N HIS A 71 -0.42 -18.12 6.35
CA HIS A 71 0.70 -17.46 7.02
C HIS A 71 0.95 -18.06 8.41
N PRO A 72 2.19 -18.07 8.93
CA PRO A 72 3.42 -17.64 8.26
C PRO A 72 3.84 -18.58 7.13
N VAL A 73 4.51 -18.05 6.10
CA VAL A 73 5.04 -18.84 4.98
C VAL A 73 6.52 -18.52 4.76
N SER A 74 7.32 -19.55 4.46
CA SER A 74 8.72 -19.39 4.05
C SER A 74 8.79 -19.40 2.52
N LEU A 75 9.10 -18.24 1.94
CA LEU A 75 9.48 -18.07 0.53
C LEU A 75 10.88 -17.48 0.48
N ASP A 76 11.65 -17.70 -0.59
CA ASP A 76 12.98 -17.10 -0.74
C ASP A 76 12.99 -15.82 -1.62
N GLU A 77 14.14 -15.14 -1.67
CA GLU A 77 14.28 -13.90 -2.45
C GLU A 77 14.11 -14.12 -3.97
N GLY A 78 14.49 -15.29 -4.47
CA GLY A 78 14.38 -15.68 -5.88
C GLY A 78 12.93 -15.92 -6.29
N GLN A 79 12.15 -16.61 -5.46
CA GLN A 79 10.72 -16.80 -5.64
C GLN A 79 9.98 -15.46 -5.68
N ILE A 80 10.29 -14.54 -4.76
CA ILE A 80 9.70 -13.19 -4.78
C ILE A 80 10.16 -12.39 -6.00
N ARG A 81 11.45 -12.41 -6.37
CA ARG A 81 11.91 -11.69 -7.57
C ARG A 81 11.23 -12.21 -8.83
N MET A 82 11.16 -13.53 -9.01
CA MET A 82 10.47 -14.16 -10.14
C MET A 82 8.99 -13.72 -10.19
N ALA A 83 8.28 -13.81 -9.06
CA ALA A 83 6.87 -13.46 -8.94
C ALA A 83 6.56 -11.98 -9.25
N PHE A 84 7.44 -11.07 -8.84
CA PHE A 84 7.22 -9.63 -9.02
C PHE A 84 7.73 -9.12 -10.37
N ASN A 85 8.79 -9.73 -10.92
CA ASN A 85 9.35 -9.37 -12.23
C ASN A 85 8.47 -9.85 -13.40
N SER A 86 7.59 -10.83 -13.20
CA SER A 86 6.64 -11.29 -14.23
C SER A 86 5.40 -10.38 -14.37
N LEU A 87 5.32 -9.28 -13.63
CA LEU A 87 4.14 -8.41 -13.61
C LEU A 87 4.35 -7.26 -14.59
N GLU A 88 3.53 -7.25 -15.65
CA GLU A 88 3.46 -6.18 -16.63
C GLU A 88 2.07 -5.50 -16.61
N PHE A 89 2.01 -4.26 -17.08
CA PHE A 89 0.77 -3.53 -17.24
C PHE A 89 0.80 -2.63 -18.48
N MET A 90 -0.37 -2.26 -18.97
CA MET A 90 -0.56 -1.17 -19.93
C MET A 90 -0.91 0.11 -19.19
N SER A 91 -0.14 1.17 -19.46
CA SER A 91 -0.47 2.53 -19.01
C SER A 91 -1.60 3.12 -19.86
N PRO A 92 -2.51 3.95 -19.30
CA PRO A 92 -3.54 4.64 -20.07
C PRO A 92 -2.94 5.47 -21.21
N GLY A 93 -3.41 5.25 -22.44
CA GLY A 93 -2.99 6.03 -23.61
C GLY A 93 -1.52 5.89 -24.02
N LYS A 94 -0.80 4.86 -23.53
CA LYS A 94 0.51 4.47 -24.07
C LYS A 94 0.38 3.17 -24.87
N GLU A 95 1.17 3.06 -25.92
CA GLU A 95 1.35 1.81 -26.66
C GLU A 95 2.41 0.93 -25.95
N GLY A 96 2.19 -0.39 -25.98
CA GLY A 96 3.06 -1.38 -25.35
C GLY A 96 2.80 -1.59 -23.85
N SER A 97 3.43 -2.63 -23.31
CA SER A 97 3.45 -2.92 -21.87
C SER A 97 4.62 -2.22 -21.17
N SER A 98 4.59 -2.21 -19.84
CA SER A 98 5.70 -1.80 -18.99
C SER A 98 5.75 -2.72 -17.76
N PRO A 99 6.94 -2.99 -17.20
CA PRO A 99 7.03 -3.75 -15.95
C PRO A 99 6.43 -2.94 -14.80
N VAL A 100 5.78 -3.61 -13.86
CA VAL A 100 5.20 -2.98 -12.66
C VAL A 100 6.30 -2.46 -11.72
N PHE A 101 7.50 -3.05 -11.77
CA PHE A 101 8.67 -2.74 -10.94
C PHE A 101 9.96 -2.74 -11.76
N GLU A 102 10.89 -1.81 -11.52
CA GLU A 102 12.27 -1.90 -12.01
C GLU A 102 13.16 -2.67 -11.01
N GLU A 103 14.37 -3.05 -11.43
CA GLU A 103 15.32 -3.83 -10.60
C GLU A 103 15.56 -3.23 -9.19
N ALA A 104 15.62 -1.90 -9.06
CA ALA A 104 15.83 -1.25 -7.77
C ALA A 104 14.64 -1.41 -6.79
N GLU A 105 13.43 -1.61 -7.32
CA GLU A 105 12.22 -1.87 -6.54
C GLU A 105 12.11 -3.37 -6.23
N LEU A 106 12.45 -4.22 -7.21
CA LEU A 106 12.57 -5.66 -7.03
C LEU A 106 13.61 -6.01 -5.95
N ASP A 107 14.75 -5.32 -5.89
CA ASP A 107 15.77 -5.48 -4.84
C ASP A 107 15.23 -5.21 -3.42
N VAL A 108 14.34 -4.24 -3.27
CA VAL A 108 13.69 -3.93 -1.98
C VAL A 108 12.66 -5.01 -1.65
N LEU A 109 11.81 -5.38 -2.61
CA LEU A 109 10.73 -6.33 -2.38
C LEU A 109 11.24 -7.75 -2.14
N ALA A 110 12.19 -8.22 -2.96
CA ALA A 110 12.82 -9.53 -2.81
C ALA A 110 13.55 -9.68 -1.47
N ARG A 111 14.19 -8.62 -0.96
CA ARG A 111 14.88 -8.65 0.34
C ARG A 111 13.93 -8.68 1.54
N TYR A 112 12.85 -7.90 1.51
CA TYR A 112 12.03 -7.64 2.70
C TYR A 112 10.71 -8.42 2.75
N LEU A 113 10.13 -8.83 1.61
CA LEU A 113 8.90 -9.63 1.60
C LEU A 113 9.07 -11.05 2.20
N PRO A 114 10.14 -11.82 1.92
CA PRO A 114 10.37 -13.13 2.56
C PRO A 114 10.31 -13.06 4.10
N THR A 115 11.03 -12.09 4.66
CA THR A 115 11.11 -11.85 6.11
C THR A 115 9.77 -11.38 6.68
N ALA A 116 8.97 -10.63 5.91
CA ALA A 116 7.65 -10.19 6.34
C ALA A 116 6.60 -11.32 6.29
N LEU A 117 6.59 -12.12 5.22
CA LEU A 117 5.64 -13.22 5.01
C LEU A 117 5.87 -14.41 5.96
N SER A 118 7.12 -14.64 6.37
CA SER A 118 7.49 -15.62 7.41
C SER A 118 7.20 -15.15 8.84
N GLN A 119 6.80 -13.88 9.03
CA GLN A 119 6.49 -13.30 10.33
C GLN A 119 5.02 -12.86 10.47
N ALA A 120 4.28 -12.74 9.36
CA ALA A 120 2.86 -12.41 9.37
C ALA A 120 2.04 -13.55 9.99
N GLY A 121 1.00 -13.21 10.75
CA GLY A 121 0.00 -14.16 11.23
C GLY A 121 -1.10 -14.49 10.20
N PRO A 122 -1.96 -15.49 10.48
CA PRO A 122 -3.08 -15.88 9.60
C PRO A 122 -4.11 -14.77 9.32
N GLU A 123 -4.17 -13.74 10.15
CA GLU A 123 -5.07 -12.57 10.01
C GLU A 123 -4.30 -11.29 9.63
N GLU A 124 -3.14 -11.44 8.98
CA GLU A 124 -2.24 -10.34 8.64
C GLU A 124 -1.79 -10.41 7.17
N ASP A 125 -1.76 -9.26 6.52
CA ASP A 125 -1.21 -9.06 5.17
C ASP A 125 0.13 -8.30 5.28
N VAL A 126 0.98 -8.36 4.25
CA VAL A 126 2.20 -7.54 4.16
C VAL A 126 1.97 -6.38 3.19
N ALA A 127 1.91 -5.16 3.70
CA ALA A 127 1.78 -3.95 2.89
C ALA A 127 3.15 -3.41 2.46
N PHE A 128 3.25 -2.96 1.21
CA PHE A 128 4.42 -2.28 0.65
C PHE A 128 4.06 -0.98 -0.08
N ALA A 129 5.05 -0.09 -0.15
CA ALA A 129 5.10 0.99 -1.13
C ALA A 129 6.56 1.20 -1.52
N VAL A 130 6.83 1.28 -2.82
CA VAL A 130 8.15 1.50 -3.41
C VAL A 130 8.10 2.66 -4.40
N VAL A 131 9.24 3.31 -4.66
CA VAL A 131 9.34 4.49 -5.53
C VAL A 131 10.50 4.29 -6.53
N GLY A 132 10.13 4.05 -7.78
CA GLY A 132 11.05 3.94 -8.93
C GLY A 132 11.30 5.28 -9.63
N ASN A 133 12.24 5.26 -10.58
CA ASN A 133 12.55 6.40 -11.46
C ASN A 133 12.32 5.99 -12.92
N PHE A 134 11.09 6.14 -13.39
CA PHE A 134 10.64 5.64 -14.69
C PHE A 134 10.91 6.66 -15.80
N LYS A 135 11.11 6.16 -17.03
CA LYS A 135 11.34 7.01 -18.20
C LYS A 135 10.09 7.83 -18.53
N ALA A 136 10.24 9.14 -18.50
CA ALA A 136 9.23 10.11 -18.94
C ALA A 136 9.71 10.83 -20.22
N VAL A 137 8.77 11.44 -20.96
CA VAL A 137 9.00 12.31 -22.14
C VAL A 137 10.06 11.76 -23.11
N TYR A 138 9.67 10.80 -23.95
CA TYR A 138 10.55 10.14 -24.95
C TYR A 138 11.86 9.55 -24.38
N GLY A 139 11.93 9.29 -23.07
CA GLY A 139 13.13 8.77 -22.39
C GLY A 139 14.17 9.82 -22.03
N LEU A 140 13.88 11.11 -22.25
CA LEU A 140 14.78 12.24 -21.97
C LEU A 140 14.74 12.68 -20.50
N ALA A 141 13.68 12.33 -19.76
CA ALA A 141 13.52 12.60 -18.35
C ALA A 141 13.28 11.30 -17.57
N LYS A 142 13.52 11.35 -16.24
CA LYS A 142 13.01 10.35 -15.30
C LYS A 142 11.99 11.03 -14.38
N GLU A 143 10.81 10.45 -14.25
CA GLU A 143 9.81 10.86 -13.27
C GLU A 143 9.81 9.86 -12.11
N GLN A 144 9.67 10.37 -10.88
CA GLN A 144 9.46 9.51 -9.72
C GLN A 144 8.01 9.07 -9.70
N MET A 145 7.79 7.77 -9.71
CA MET A 145 6.47 7.16 -9.62
C MET A 145 6.49 6.12 -8.51
N TYR A 146 5.33 5.84 -7.92
CA TYR A 146 5.21 4.86 -6.84
C TYR A 146 4.30 3.71 -7.23
N THR A 147 4.63 2.53 -6.73
CA THR A 147 3.75 1.35 -6.76
C THR A 147 3.51 0.91 -5.33
N SER A 148 2.25 0.70 -4.96
CA SER A 148 1.86 0.26 -3.61
C SER A 148 0.82 -0.83 -3.66
N GLY A 149 0.90 -1.75 -2.70
CA GLY A 149 0.01 -2.89 -2.63
C GLY A 149 0.17 -3.66 -1.33
N ARG A 150 -0.60 -4.73 -1.20
CA ARG A 150 -0.46 -5.73 -0.14
C ARG A 150 -0.26 -7.11 -0.73
N VAL A 151 0.48 -7.93 -0.01
CA VAL A 151 0.89 -9.28 -0.37
C VAL A 151 0.46 -10.23 0.73
N PHE A 152 -0.09 -11.38 0.36
CA PHE A 152 -0.35 -12.47 1.29
C PHE A 152 -0.36 -13.81 0.54
N TYR A 153 -0.21 -14.90 1.27
CA TYR A 153 -0.24 -16.24 0.74
C TYR A 153 -1.55 -16.93 1.15
N ARG A 154 -2.23 -17.60 0.22
CA ARG A 154 -3.48 -18.34 0.48
C ARG A 154 -3.65 -19.43 -0.56
N GLU A 155 -4.17 -20.60 -0.15
CA GLU A 155 -4.48 -21.72 -1.08
C GLU A 155 -3.28 -22.15 -1.95
N GLY A 156 -2.05 -22.05 -1.41
CA GLY A 156 -0.81 -22.37 -2.13
C GLY A 156 -0.36 -21.30 -3.14
N LYS A 157 -1.06 -20.17 -3.25
CA LYS A 157 -0.78 -19.10 -4.22
C LYS A 157 -0.41 -17.79 -3.54
N LEU A 158 0.49 -17.04 -4.17
CA LEU A 158 0.85 -15.69 -3.74
C LEU A 158 -0.18 -14.70 -4.30
N ASN A 159 -0.80 -13.91 -3.44
CA ASN A 159 -1.83 -12.93 -3.79
C ASN A 159 -1.25 -11.53 -3.63
N ILE A 160 -1.50 -10.66 -4.61
CA ILE A 160 -1.12 -9.24 -4.56
C ILE A 160 -2.36 -8.40 -4.88
N ILE A 161 -2.68 -7.43 -4.02
CA ILE A 161 -3.69 -6.39 -4.30
C ILE A 161 -2.96 -5.06 -4.45
N PHE A 162 -3.11 -4.42 -5.60
CA PHE A 162 -2.54 -3.11 -5.88
C PHE A 162 -3.47 -2.00 -5.39
N GLY A 163 -2.88 -1.02 -4.71
CA GLY A 163 -3.50 0.28 -4.46
C GLY A 163 -3.13 1.31 -5.51
N GLU A 164 -1.96 1.17 -6.13
CA GLU A 164 -1.55 1.97 -7.28
C GLU A 164 -0.37 1.30 -8.02
N ILE A 165 -0.29 1.50 -9.34
CA ILE A 165 0.84 1.11 -10.19
C ILE A 165 1.32 2.35 -10.95
N HIS A 166 2.60 2.70 -10.77
CA HIS A 166 3.23 3.87 -11.40
C HIS A 166 2.42 5.16 -11.16
N GLY A 167 1.92 5.33 -9.94
CA GLY A 167 1.23 6.54 -9.53
C GLY A 167 2.18 7.73 -9.39
N LYS A 168 1.64 8.94 -9.58
CA LYS A 168 2.44 10.16 -9.45
C LYS A 168 2.98 10.33 -8.03
N TYR A 169 4.30 10.39 -7.87
CA TYR A 169 4.93 10.55 -6.57
C TYR A 169 5.34 12.01 -6.31
N TRP A 170 4.89 12.55 -5.18
CA TRP A 170 5.31 13.86 -4.66
C TRP A 170 6.13 13.68 -3.38
N PRO A 171 7.45 13.88 -3.38
CA PRO A 171 8.33 13.55 -2.24
C PRO A 171 8.00 14.24 -0.91
N ASN A 172 7.31 15.38 -0.96
CA ASN A 172 7.00 16.23 0.20
C ASN A 172 5.49 16.38 0.45
N ALA A 173 4.64 15.51 -0.12
CA ALA A 173 3.20 15.56 0.10
C ALA A 173 2.82 15.01 1.49
N ASP A 174 1.81 15.60 2.14
CA ASP A 174 1.29 15.10 3.41
C ASP A 174 0.62 13.73 3.20
N ARG A 175 1.23 12.67 3.75
CA ARG A 175 0.75 11.28 3.67
C ARG A 175 -0.56 11.02 4.42
N ARG A 176 -1.04 11.98 5.22
CA ARG A 176 -2.39 11.94 5.82
C ARG A 176 -3.47 12.26 4.78
N LEU A 177 -3.15 13.10 3.80
CA LEU A 177 -4.03 13.52 2.72
C LEU A 177 -3.80 12.69 1.44
N TYR A 178 -2.55 12.31 1.18
CA TYR A 178 -2.12 11.53 0.01
C TYR A 178 -1.37 10.25 0.44
N PRO A 179 -2.07 9.30 1.10
CA PRO A 179 -1.47 8.05 1.54
C PRO A 179 -1.08 7.16 0.37
N LEU A 180 0.07 6.48 0.46
CA LEU A 180 0.44 5.41 -0.48
C LEU A 180 -0.31 4.13 -0.05
N ALA A 181 -1.59 4.04 -0.42
CA ALA A 181 -2.48 2.99 0.06
C ALA A 181 -2.12 1.61 -0.55
N PRO A 182 -2.15 0.52 0.24
CA PRO A 182 -1.74 -0.81 -0.23
C PRO A 182 -2.91 -1.62 -0.84
N GLY A 183 -3.87 -0.96 -1.48
CA GLY A 183 -5.13 -1.59 -1.93
C GLY A 183 -6.00 -2.08 -0.77
N SER A 184 -7.17 -2.66 -1.06
CA SER A 184 -8.07 -3.24 -0.05
C SER A 184 -8.60 -4.61 -0.44
N ARG A 185 -8.74 -5.53 0.53
CA ARG A 185 -9.44 -6.81 0.30
C ARG A 185 -10.95 -6.61 0.15
N SER A 186 -11.49 -5.55 0.76
CA SER A 186 -12.93 -5.29 0.85
C SER A 186 -13.51 -4.49 -0.32
N LYS A 187 -12.68 -3.69 -0.99
CA LYS A 187 -13.10 -2.80 -2.08
C LYS A 187 -12.04 -2.81 -3.19
N PRO A 188 -12.44 -2.94 -4.47
CA PRO A 188 -11.54 -2.71 -5.59
C PRO A 188 -10.95 -1.29 -5.55
N THR A 189 -9.66 -1.19 -5.86
CA THR A 189 -9.00 0.08 -6.20
C THR A 189 -9.64 0.64 -7.48
N VAL A 190 -9.91 1.95 -7.52
CA VAL A 190 -10.32 2.62 -8.77
C VAL A 190 -9.05 3.01 -9.51
N HIS A 191 -8.81 2.37 -10.66
CA HIS A 191 -7.60 2.56 -11.46
C HIS A 191 -7.89 2.69 -12.95
N THR A 192 -6.89 3.10 -13.72
CA THR A 192 -6.94 3.23 -15.19
C THR A 192 -5.90 2.41 -15.91
N TRP A 193 -4.85 1.94 -15.22
CA TRP A 193 -3.92 0.93 -15.74
C TRP A 193 -4.62 -0.43 -15.92
N ALA A 194 -4.09 -1.27 -16.81
CA ALA A 194 -4.54 -2.63 -17.01
C ALA A 194 -3.39 -3.61 -16.81
N LEU A 195 -3.46 -4.48 -15.81
CA LEU A 195 -2.49 -5.57 -15.61
C LEU A 195 -2.57 -6.57 -16.77
N LEU A 196 -1.43 -7.10 -17.18
CA LEU A 196 -1.31 -8.13 -18.20
C LEU A 196 -1.02 -9.47 -17.54
N ILE A 197 -1.90 -10.44 -17.77
CA ILE A 197 -1.87 -11.75 -17.15
C ILE A 197 -1.02 -12.72 -17.99
N GLN A 198 -0.18 -13.50 -17.31
CA GLN A 198 0.55 -14.64 -17.87
C GLN A 198 -0.18 -15.96 -17.49
N PRO A 199 0.09 -17.11 -18.15
CA PRO A 199 -0.64 -18.36 -17.91
C PRO A 199 -0.60 -18.92 -16.48
N ASP A 200 0.39 -18.50 -15.68
CA ASP A 200 0.60 -18.85 -14.26
C ASP A 200 0.04 -17.79 -13.29
N GLN A 201 -0.76 -16.85 -13.81
CA GLN A 201 -1.36 -15.74 -13.09
C GLN A 201 -2.86 -15.70 -13.37
N GLU A 202 -3.66 -15.20 -12.44
CA GLU A 202 -5.10 -14.98 -12.62
C GLU A 202 -5.59 -13.77 -11.82
N PHE A 203 -6.64 -13.09 -12.30
CA PHE A 203 -7.34 -12.10 -11.50
C PHE A 203 -8.26 -12.78 -10.49
N HIS A 204 -8.27 -12.30 -9.24
CA HIS A 204 -9.16 -12.84 -8.22
C HIS A 204 -10.63 -12.58 -8.53
N SER A 205 -11.44 -13.63 -8.54
CA SER A 205 -12.91 -13.54 -8.63
C SER A 205 -13.52 -13.53 -7.22
N GLY A 206 -14.16 -12.41 -6.87
CA GLY A 206 -14.93 -12.25 -5.64
C GLY A 206 -16.45 -12.29 -5.89
N PRO A 207 -17.27 -12.11 -4.83
CA PRO A 207 -18.74 -12.14 -4.95
C PRO A 207 -19.33 -11.05 -5.87
N GLU A 208 -18.63 -9.92 -6.00
CA GLU A 208 -19.03 -8.79 -6.86
C GLU A 208 -18.43 -8.89 -8.28
N GLY A 209 -17.73 -9.98 -8.60
CA GLY A 209 -17.08 -10.22 -9.89
C GLY A 209 -15.55 -10.30 -9.82
N GLN A 210 -14.92 -10.29 -11.00
CA GLN A 210 -13.47 -10.33 -11.15
C GLN A 210 -12.83 -8.98 -10.79
N ARG A 211 -11.73 -9.01 -10.03
CA ARG A 211 -10.99 -7.83 -9.58
C ARG A 211 -9.70 -7.65 -10.37
N THR A 212 -9.67 -6.63 -11.23
CA THR A 212 -8.50 -6.25 -12.04
C THR A 212 -7.34 -5.66 -11.23
N ASP A 213 -7.55 -5.36 -9.95
CA ASP A 213 -6.52 -4.87 -9.03
C ASP A 213 -5.92 -5.94 -8.11
N TRP A 214 -6.44 -7.17 -8.16
CA TRP A 214 -6.01 -8.29 -7.33
C TRP A 214 -5.56 -9.46 -8.22
N VAL A 215 -4.24 -9.66 -8.31
CA VAL A 215 -3.64 -10.79 -9.03
C VAL A 215 -3.27 -11.92 -8.06
N VAL A 216 -3.41 -13.15 -8.53
CA VAL A 216 -3.05 -14.38 -7.84
C VAL A 216 -2.01 -15.10 -8.70
N LEU A 217 -0.90 -15.52 -8.09
CA LEU A 217 0.27 -16.08 -8.75
C LEU A 217 0.54 -17.50 -8.23
N ASP A 218 0.65 -18.46 -9.14
CA ASP A 218 1.00 -19.85 -8.81
C ASP A 218 2.52 -20.04 -8.93
N LEU A 219 3.23 -19.83 -7.82
CA LEU A 219 4.69 -19.89 -7.77
C LEU A 219 5.26 -21.24 -8.26
N ALA A 220 4.57 -22.35 -8.01
CA ALA A 220 5.02 -23.67 -8.44
C ALA A 220 4.90 -23.83 -9.97
N SER A 221 3.81 -23.33 -10.56
CA SER A 221 3.65 -23.29 -12.02
C SER A 221 4.67 -22.34 -12.68
N MET A 222 4.97 -21.20 -12.05
CA MET A 222 6.02 -20.27 -12.50
C MET A 222 7.42 -20.93 -12.51
N GLU A 223 7.80 -21.61 -11.43
CA GLU A 223 9.07 -22.34 -11.32
C GLU A 223 9.19 -23.45 -12.36
N ALA A 224 8.13 -24.25 -12.56
CA ALA A 224 8.09 -25.31 -13.56
C ALA A 224 8.30 -24.75 -14.99
N ARG A 225 7.60 -23.66 -15.32
CA ARG A 225 7.74 -22.97 -16.63
C ARG A 225 9.14 -22.40 -16.83
N ALA A 226 9.72 -21.78 -15.79
CA ALA A 226 11.09 -21.26 -15.83
C ALA A 226 12.12 -22.38 -16.04
N ALA A 227 11.95 -23.53 -15.37
CA ALA A 227 12.81 -24.71 -15.56
C ALA A 227 12.68 -25.33 -16.96
N MET A 228 11.51 -25.21 -17.61
CA MET A 228 11.29 -25.63 -19.00
C MET A 228 11.84 -24.63 -20.04
N GLY A 229 12.36 -23.48 -19.62
CA GLY A 229 12.92 -22.46 -20.52
C GLY A 229 11.89 -21.70 -21.37
N GLU A 230 10.60 -21.83 -21.03
CA GLU A 230 9.51 -21.25 -21.81
C GLU A 230 9.32 -19.76 -21.48
N LYS A 231 9.58 -18.90 -22.47
CA LYS A 231 9.34 -17.46 -22.35
C LYS A 231 7.85 -17.18 -22.09
N ALA A 232 7.60 -16.21 -21.23
CA ALA A 232 6.26 -15.71 -20.94
C ALA A 232 5.52 -15.32 -22.22
N ALA A 233 4.48 -16.08 -22.57
CA ALA A 233 3.55 -15.72 -23.63
C ALA A 233 2.34 -15.00 -23.02
N THR A 234 2.37 -13.67 -23.04
CA THR A 234 1.27 -12.82 -22.55
C THR A 234 -0.03 -13.18 -23.28
N THR A 235 -1.01 -13.70 -22.55
CA THR A 235 -2.27 -14.18 -23.13
C THR A 235 -3.42 -13.72 -22.25
N GLN A 236 -4.43 -13.11 -22.87
CA GLN A 236 -5.59 -12.45 -22.25
C GLN A 236 -5.33 -11.04 -21.71
N VAL A 237 -5.55 -10.05 -22.59
CA VAL A 237 -6.17 -8.78 -22.16
C VAL A 237 -7.64 -9.12 -21.87
N PRO A 238 -8.18 -8.83 -20.68
CA PRO A 238 -9.61 -9.01 -20.43
C PRO A 238 -10.41 -8.15 -21.43
N ALA A 239 -11.45 -8.73 -22.04
CA ALA A 239 -12.31 -8.02 -22.98
C ALA A 239 -12.80 -6.71 -22.33
N ALA A 240 -12.63 -5.59 -23.04
CA ALA A 240 -12.79 -4.26 -22.49
C ALA A 240 -14.11 -4.10 -21.71
N VAL A 241 -14.00 -3.96 -20.39
CA VAL A 241 -15.12 -3.52 -19.55
C VAL A 241 -15.58 -2.17 -20.09
N PRO A 242 -16.88 -1.98 -20.43
CA PRO A 242 -17.34 -0.78 -21.09
C PRO A 242 -17.08 0.44 -20.19
N TYR A 243 -16.24 1.33 -20.71
CA TYR A 243 -15.78 2.54 -20.05
C TYR A 243 -16.96 3.50 -19.82
N TYR A 244 -17.44 3.60 -18.57
CA TYR A 244 -18.28 4.72 -18.12
C TYR A 244 -17.44 5.98 -17.89
N GLY A 245 -16.86 6.48 -18.98
CA GLY A 245 -16.36 7.83 -19.11
C GLY A 245 -16.68 8.30 -20.52
N ALA A 246 -17.03 9.57 -20.68
CA ALA A 246 -17.31 10.08 -22.02
C ALA A 246 -16.07 9.94 -22.90
N GLN A 247 -16.21 9.27 -24.06
CA GLN A 247 -15.29 9.52 -25.17
C GLN A 247 -15.43 11.01 -25.51
N LYS A 248 -14.45 11.80 -25.11
CA LYS A 248 -14.40 13.22 -25.47
C LYS A 248 -14.45 13.35 -26.98
N SER A 249 -15.40 14.14 -27.46
CA SER A 249 -15.64 14.29 -28.90
C SER A 249 -14.42 14.89 -29.59
N VAL A 250 -14.36 14.78 -30.93
CA VAL A 250 -13.26 15.34 -31.72
C VAL A 250 -13.11 16.84 -31.45
N GLU A 251 -14.22 17.55 -31.27
CA GLU A 251 -14.30 18.97 -30.92
C GLU A 251 -13.69 19.26 -29.54
N GLU A 252 -14.03 18.49 -28.51
CA GLU A 252 -13.46 18.65 -27.17
C GLU A 252 -11.95 18.39 -27.14
N ARG A 253 -11.47 17.41 -27.93
CA ARG A 253 -10.03 17.13 -28.07
C ARG A 253 -9.30 18.29 -28.75
N LEU A 254 -9.86 18.86 -29.81
CA LEU A 254 -9.33 20.05 -30.48
C LEU A 254 -9.34 21.28 -29.56
N GLN A 255 -10.36 21.44 -28.72
CA GLN A 255 -10.44 22.54 -27.75
C GLN A 255 -9.35 22.42 -26.66
N ILE A 256 -9.10 21.23 -26.13
CA ILE A 256 -8.00 20.99 -25.18
C ILE A 256 -6.63 21.25 -25.83
N LEU A 257 -6.45 20.86 -27.10
CA LEU A 257 -5.22 21.10 -27.85
C LEU A 257 -4.93 22.60 -28.05
N ASN A 258 -5.97 23.39 -28.34
CA ASN A 258 -5.90 24.86 -28.40
C ASN A 258 -5.48 25.46 -27.05
N ASP A 259 -6.06 24.99 -25.95
CA ASP A 259 -5.73 25.43 -24.59
C ASP A 259 -4.26 25.19 -24.23
N LEU A 260 -3.70 24.03 -24.61
CA LEU A 260 -2.30 23.69 -24.39
C LEU A 260 -1.35 24.60 -25.19
N LYS A 261 -1.70 24.90 -26.45
CA LYS A 261 -0.96 25.87 -27.29
C LYS A 261 -0.98 27.27 -26.67
N ASN A 262 -2.15 27.74 -26.26
CA ASN A 262 -2.34 29.06 -25.65
C ASN A 262 -1.57 29.20 -24.33
N LYS A 263 -1.48 28.12 -23.54
CA LYS A 263 -0.69 28.04 -22.30
C LYS A 263 0.82 27.86 -22.55
N LYS A 264 1.27 27.79 -23.80
CA LYS A 264 2.66 27.49 -24.22
C LYS A 264 3.19 26.18 -23.63
N MET A 265 2.31 25.22 -23.40
CA MET A 265 2.66 23.88 -22.90
C MET A 265 3.07 22.93 -24.04
N ILE A 266 2.82 23.33 -25.29
CA ILE A 266 3.26 22.66 -26.52
C ILE A 266 3.74 23.71 -27.52
N THR A 267 4.62 23.30 -28.44
CA THR A 267 5.09 24.10 -29.57
C THR A 267 4.06 24.18 -30.70
N ASN A 268 4.29 25.08 -31.67
CA ASN A 268 3.45 25.18 -32.86
C ASN A 268 3.51 23.90 -33.72
N GLU A 269 4.67 23.26 -33.80
CA GLU A 269 4.90 22.04 -34.59
C GLU A 269 4.17 20.84 -33.97
N GLU A 270 4.25 20.67 -32.66
CA GLU A 270 3.48 19.65 -31.92
C GLU A 270 1.98 19.88 -32.03
N TYR A 271 1.53 21.14 -31.99
CA TYR A 271 0.11 21.48 -32.18
C TYR A 271 -0.40 21.06 -33.56
N GLU A 272 0.31 21.37 -34.66
CA GLU A 272 -0.17 20.99 -36.00
C GLU A 272 -0.14 19.47 -36.20
N GLN A 273 0.88 18.76 -35.70
CA GLN A 273 0.92 17.30 -35.76
C GLN A 273 -0.25 16.66 -35.00
N LYS A 274 -0.51 17.08 -33.75
CA LYS A 274 -1.63 16.54 -32.96
C LYS A 274 -3.00 16.93 -33.50
N ARG A 275 -3.12 18.10 -34.11
CA ARG A 275 -4.34 18.50 -34.81
C ARG A 275 -4.62 17.61 -36.02
N LEU A 276 -3.59 17.27 -36.80
CA LEU A 276 -3.72 16.33 -37.93
C LEU A 276 -4.09 14.92 -37.46
N ASP A 277 -3.51 14.43 -36.35
CA ASP A 277 -3.86 13.11 -35.81
C ASP A 277 -5.32 13.05 -35.32
N ILE A 278 -5.79 14.07 -34.58
CA ILE A 278 -7.19 14.15 -34.12
C ILE A 278 -8.18 14.21 -35.30
N LEU A 279 -7.79 14.79 -36.44
CA LEU A 279 -8.62 14.86 -37.65
C LEU A 279 -8.58 13.58 -38.51
N LYS A 280 -7.77 12.57 -38.17
CA LYS A 280 -7.81 11.23 -38.78
C LYS A 280 -8.81 10.29 -38.11
N ASP A 281 -9.29 10.64 -36.91
CA ASP A 281 -10.34 9.93 -36.16
C ASP A 281 -11.77 10.28 -36.65
N LEU A 282 -11.92 11.00 -37.76
CA LEU A 282 -13.18 11.45 -38.39
C LEU A 282 -13.65 10.51 -39.51
#